data_AF-A0A1H2N548-F1
#
_entry.id   AF-A0A1H2N548-F1
#
_cell.length_a   1.000
_cell.length_b   1.000
_cell.length_c   1.000
_cell.angle_alpha   90.00
_cell.angle_beta   90.00
_cell.angle_gamma   90.00
#
_symmetry.space_group_name_H-M   'P 1'
#
loop_
_entity.id
_entity.type
_entity.pdbx_description
1 polymer ?
#
loop_
_entity_poly.entity_id
_entity_poly.type
_entity_poly.pdbx_seq_one_letter_code
_entity_poly.pdbx_strand_id
1 'polypeptide(L)'
;MGRSASLVRAAAVAAALIGLCGCSGDPSRIEPTPAPTTIEPLIDPQRGQILLPLDQFITDEQQDKTLNLAQQLVVRDCLDAAGTVVPVVDVRNTAVFQSRRYGLWTSEQAELGYGLPAPTRADRDYDAYLKDIEKINKTDTYKQCVAAPDYTKFTLQFTESQVVAADTYHTFMDSSQARQVISEWEACLRAGGVDPNPDQNNLWSPVGSTGGPLATRKRVAETDVACKGRTNLVSRMSALEATAEQPTVARYWVNLQQQRERIDSTMADAGALIAQHGY
;
A
#
# COMPACT_ATOMS: atom_id res chain seq x y z
N MET A 1 39.63 77.34 -0.22
CA MET A 1 38.24 77.78 0.02
C MET A 1 37.41 76.54 0.33
N GLY A 2 36.86 76.26 1.52
CA GLY A 2 36.99 76.84 2.84
C GLY A 2 36.87 75.71 3.87
N ARG A 3 37.78 75.66 4.85
CA ARG A 3 37.70 74.85 6.06
C ARG A 3 37.48 75.83 7.21
N SER A 4 36.40 75.68 7.96
CA SER A 4 36.08 76.33 9.25
C SER A 4 34.66 75.85 9.62
N ALA A 5 34.26 75.54 10.86
CA ALA A 5 34.92 75.60 12.15
C ALA A 5 33.99 74.94 13.20
N SER A 6 34.58 74.58 14.35
CA SER A 6 34.02 74.72 15.70
C SER A 6 32.86 73.78 16.11
N LEU A 7 33.11 72.80 16.99
CA LEU A 7 33.28 72.87 18.46
C LEU A 7 31.95 72.75 19.23
N VAL A 8 32.01 71.92 20.28
CA VAL A 8 31.40 72.05 21.62
C VAL A 8 30.48 70.88 22.05
N ARG A 9 31.12 69.98 22.82
CA ARG A 9 30.80 69.41 24.15
C ARG A 9 29.37 68.96 24.54
N ALA A 10 29.43 67.85 25.31
CA ALA A 10 28.59 67.46 26.45
C ALA A 10 27.21 66.88 26.11
N ALA A 11 26.62 66.00 26.91
CA ALA A 11 27.06 65.02 27.91
C ALA A 11 25.79 64.20 28.24
N ALA A 12 26.01 62.98 28.72
CA ALA A 12 25.11 62.21 29.58
C ALA A 12 23.91 61.45 28.99
N VAL A 13 23.66 60.34 29.71
CA VAL A 13 22.42 59.57 29.91
C VAL A 13 22.40 58.17 29.26
N ALA A 14 22.88 57.22 30.07
CA ALA A 14 22.27 55.93 30.45
C ALA A 14 21.27 55.25 29.52
N ALA A 15 21.50 53.95 29.26
CA ALA A 15 20.57 52.88 29.66
C ALA A 15 21.19 51.50 29.39
N ALA A 16 21.15 50.65 30.41
CA ALA A 16 21.45 49.23 30.35
C ALA A 16 20.41 48.47 29.52
N LEU A 17 20.83 47.44 28.76
CA LEU A 17 19.97 46.32 28.37
C LEU A 17 20.81 45.06 28.19
N ILE A 18 20.77 44.21 29.22
CA ILE A 18 20.97 42.76 29.14
C ILE A 18 19.77 42.22 28.36
N GLY A 19 19.99 41.43 27.31
CA GLY A 19 18.86 40.92 26.52
C GLY A 19 19.23 39.90 25.44
N LEU A 20 19.27 38.64 25.86
CA LEU A 20 18.81 37.45 25.13
C LEU A 20 19.65 36.95 23.94
N CYS A 21 20.38 35.86 24.21
CA CYS A 21 20.63 34.81 23.21
C CYS A 21 19.28 34.26 22.74
N GLY A 22 18.69 34.88 21.71
CA GLY A 22 17.57 34.31 20.98
C GLY A 22 18.09 33.20 20.08
N CYS A 23 17.66 31.96 20.34
CA CYS A 23 17.80 30.87 19.38
C CYS A 23 17.15 31.31 18.06
N SER A 24 17.97 31.44 17.02
CA SER A 24 17.52 31.50 15.64
C SER A 24 16.86 30.15 15.30
N GLY A 25 15.55 30.05 15.54
CA GLY A 25 14.75 28.98 14.98
C GLY A 25 14.63 29.21 13.49
N ASP A 26 15.30 28.38 12.70
CA ASP A 26 15.15 28.34 11.25
C ASP A 26 13.70 27.94 10.92
N PRO A 27 12.90 28.81 10.28
CA PRO A 27 11.51 28.51 9.92
C PRO A 27 11.40 27.38 8.88
N SER A 28 12.53 26.87 8.37
CA SER A 28 12.60 25.79 7.39
C SER A 28 12.72 24.39 8.03
N ARG A 29 12.84 24.31 9.36
CA ARG A 29 12.92 23.01 10.05
C ARG A 29 11.52 22.54 10.43
N ILE A 30 10.84 21.86 9.50
CA ILE A 30 9.69 21.03 9.84
C ILE A 30 10.23 19.90 10.72
N GLU A 31 9.98 19.96 12.03
CA GLU A 31 10.30 18.82 12.89
C GLU A 31 9.39 17.65 12.49
N PRO A 32 9.92 16.41 12.38
CA PRO A 32 9.09 15.26 12.10
C PRO A 32 7.99 15.16 13.16
N THR A 33 6.73 15.02 12.71
CA THR A 33 5.61 14.70 13.61
C THR A 33 6.03 13.52 14.50
N PRO A 34 5.80 13.52 15.81
CA PRO A 34 6.12 12.37 16.65
C PRO A 34 5.34 11.14 16.20
N ALA A 35 5.96 9.96 16.33
CA ALA A 35 5.28 8.70 16.03
C ALA A 35 4.04 8.53 16.92
N PRO A 36 2.89 8.12 16.36
CA PRO A 36 1.72 7.79 17.16
C PRO A 36 2.04 6.61 18.08
N THR A 37 1.49 6.65 19.30
CA THR A 37 1.75 5.62 20.32
C THR A 37 1.03 4.31 20.01
N THR A 38 -0.09 4.38 19.29
CA THR A 38 -0.86 3.23 18.82
C THR A 38 -1.60 3.59 17.54
N ILE A 39 -1.50 2.75 16.52
CA ILE A 39 -2.36 2.80 15.32
C ILE A 39 -3.19 1.52 15.32
N GLU A 40 -4.52 1.66 15.39
CA GLU A 40 -5.44 0.52 15.31
C GLU A 40 -5.66 0.12 13.84
N PRO A 41 -5.87 -1.18 13.56
CA PRO A 41 -6.23 -1.62 12.22
C PRO A 41 -7.66 -1.20 11.89
N LEU A 42 -7.91 -0.83 10.63
CA LEU A 42 -9.26 -0.61 10.10
C LEU A 42 -9.75 -1.87 9.39
N ILE A 43 -10.93 -2.34 9.77
CA ILE A 43 -11.60 -3.46 9.11
C ILE A 43 -12.90 -2.94 8.53
N ASP A 44 -13.03 -3.00 7.21
CA ASP A 44 -14.21 -2.59 6.46
C ASP A 44 -14.81 -3.81 5.74
N PRO A 45 -15.79 -4.49 6.37
CA PRO A 45 -16.45 -5.64 5.76
C PRO A 45 -17.26 -5.30 4.52
N GLN A 46 -17.72 -4.04 4.36
CA GLN A 46 -18.50 -3.64 3.18
C GLN A 46 -17.61 -3.49 1.95
N ARG A 47 -16.38 -3.01 2.14
CA ARG A 47 -15.38 -2.92 1.08
C ARG A 47 -14.48 -4.16 0.99
N GLY A 48 -14.62 -5.10 1.93
CA GLY A 48 -13.73 -6.26 2.05
C GLY A 48 -12.28 -5.84 2.29
N GLN A 49 -12.04 -4.77 3.05
CA GLN A 49 -10.71 -4.24 3.33
C GLN A 49 -10.25 -4.51 4.77
N ILE A 50 -8.96 -4.80 4.91
CA ILE A 50 -8.23 -4.85 6.18
C ILE A 50 -7.03 -3.94 5.96
N LEU A 51 -6.96 -2.83 6.70
CA LEU A 51 -5.85 -1.89 6.66
C LEU A 51 -5.12 -1.94 8.00
N LEU A 52 -3.85 -2.32 7.95
CA LEU A 52 -2.94 -2.35 9.08
C LEU A 52 -2.12 -1.05 9.18
N PRO A 53 -1.48 -0.78 10.34
CA PRO A 53 -0.67 0.41 10.56
C PRO A 53 0.38 0.71 9.48
N LEU A 54 1.03 -0.31 8.92
CA LEU A 54 2.03 -0.15 7.87
C LEU A 54 1.43 0.03 6.47
N ASP A 55 0.16 -0.33 6.25
CA ASP A 55 -0.47 -0.28 4.93
C ASP A 55 -0.61 1.16 4.41
N GLN A 56 -0.63 2.18 5.28
CA GLN A 56 -0.68 3.60 4.87
C GLN A 56 0.63 4.10 4.24
N PHE A 57 1.73 3.37 4.42
CA PHE A 57 3.08 3.73 3.95
C PHE A 57 3.53 2.92 2.73
N ILE A 58 2.63 2.13 2.16
CA ILE A 58 2.79 1.43 0.89
C ILE A 58 1.67 1.85 -0.05
N THR A 59 1.77 1.48 -1.33
CA THR A 59 0.67 1.70 -2.26
C THR A 59 -0.46 0.70 -2.05
N ASP A 60 -1.69 1.18 -2.18
CA ASP A 60 -2.87 0.32 -2.30
C ASP A 60 -3.10 -0.13 -3.77
N GLU A 61 -4.03 -1.06 -3.97
CA GLU A 61 -4.32 -1.61 -5.31
C GLU A 61 -4.73 -0.53 -6.32
N GLN A 62 -5.45 0.50 -5.89
CA GLN A 62 -5.92 1.56 -6.79
C GLN A 62 -4.78 2.52 -7.16
N GLN A 63 -3.88 2.79 -6.21
CA GLN A 63 -2.65 3.54 -6.43
C GLN A 63 -1.75 2.78 -7.40
N ASP A 64 -1.55 1.47 -7.21
CA ASP A 64 -0.79 0.62 -8.14
C ASP A 64 -1.36 0.64 -9.56
N LYS A 65 -2.69 0.53 -9.70
CA LYS A 65 -3.38 0.67 -11.01
C LYS A 65 -3.16 2.04 -11.64
N THR A 66 -3.15 3.10 -10.83
CA THR A 66 -2.91 4.47 -11.32
C THR A 66 -1.47 4.62 -11.81
N LEU A 67 -0.49 4.13 -11.04
CA LEU A 67 0.92 4.14 -11.45
C LEU A 67 1.14 3.29 -12.71
N ASN A 68 0.48 2.14 -12.80
CA ASN A 68 0.53 1.29 -13.99
C ASN A 68 -0.02 2.01 -15.23
N LEU A 69 -1.17 2.70 -15.13
CA LEU A 69 -1.69 3.48 -16.24
C LEU A 69 -0.72 4.60 -16.66
N ALA A 70 -0.15 5.33 -15.70
CA ALA A 70 0.84 6.36 -15.99
C ALA A 70 2.07 5.77 -16.73
N GLN A 71 2.57 4.62 -16.29
CA GLN A 71 3.64 3.88 -16.97
C GLN A 71 3.25 3.47 -18.40
N GLN A 72 2.02 2.98 -18.63
CA GLN A 72 1.53 2.63 -19.97
C GLN A 72 1.55 3.84 -20.91
N LEU A 73 1.11 5.02 -20.42
CA LEU A 73 1.10 6.24 -21.22
C LEU A 73 2.51 6.67 -21.64
N VAL A 74 3.48 6.60 -20.71
CA VAL A 74 4.89 6.90 -21.02
C VAL A 74 5.45 5.92 -22.05
N VAL A 75 5.21 4.62 -21.87
CA VAL A 75 5.68 3.60 -22.83
C VAL A 75 5.03 3.81 -24.19
N ARG A 76 3.73 4.11 -24.24
CA ARG A 76 3.01 4.43 -25.48
C ARG A 76 3.69 5.61 -26.19
N ASP A 77 3.93 6.72 -25.52
CA ASP A 77 4.54 7.91 -26.16
C ASP A 77 5.94 7.64 -26.68
N CYS A 78 6.74 6.92 -25.90
CA CYS A 78 8.09 6.54 -26.31
C CYS A 78 8.09 5.62 -27.54
N LEU A 79 7.22 4.61 -27.55
CA LEU A 79 7.10 3.68 -28.68
C LEU A 79 6.51 4.35 -29.92
N ASP A 80 5.52 5.23 -29.76
CA ASP A 80 4.91 5.99 -30.86
C ASP A 80 5.94 6.91 -31.53
N ALA A 81 6.78 7.60 -30.74
CA ALA A 81 7.91 8.37 -31.25
C ALA A 81 8.93 7.51 -32.03
N ALA A 82 9.01 6.22 -31.73
CA ALA A 82 9.82 5.24 -32.44
C ALA A 82 9.07 4.51 -33.58
N GLY A 83 7.84 4.93 -33.90
CA GLY A 83 7.01 4.39 -34.98
C GLY A 83 6.26 3.10 -34.65
N THR A 84 6.18 2.73 -33.36
CA THR A 84 5.45 1.55 -32.88
C THR A 84 4.23 1.98 -32.07
N VAL A 85 3.03 1.73 -32.61
CA VAL A 85 1.78 2.05 -31.90
C VAL A 85 1.41 0.88 -30.98
N VAL A 86 1.12 1.19 -29.72
CA VAL A 86 0.58 0.25 -28.74
C VAL A 86 -0.72 0.80 -28.14
N PRO A 87 -1.72 -0.06 -27.87
CA PRO A 87 -2.92 0.38 -27.18
C PRO A 87 -2.61 0.72 -25.71
N VAL A 88 -3.43 1.59 -25.11
CA VAL A 88 -3.44 1.86 -23.67
C VAL A 88 -4.77 1.39 -23.11
N VAL A 89 -4.72 0.67 -21.97
CA VAL A 89 -5.91 0.21 -21.27
C VAL A 89 -5.99 0.93 -19.93
N ASP A 90 -7.15 1.54 -19.64
CA ASP A 90 -7.39 2.10 -18.32
C ASP A 90 -7.61 1.00 -17.28
N VAL A 91 -6.49 0.53 -16.73
CA VAL A 91 -6.44 -0.55 -15.75
C VAL A 91 -7.13 -0.20 -14.43
N ARG A 92 -7.43 1.07 -14.16
CA ARG A 92 -8.19 1.48 -12.96
C ARG A 92 -9.61 0.93 -12.98
N ASN A 93 -10.13 0.56 -14.14
CA ASN A 93 -11.46 -0.02 -14.33
C ASN A 93 -11.49 -1.56 -14.22
N THR A 94 -10.34 -2.20 -13.98
CA THR A 94 -10.23 -3.64 -13.71
C THR A 94 -10.84 -4.00 -12.36
N ALA A 95 -11.23 -5.26 -12.17
CA ALA A 95 -11.83 -5.71 -10.90
C ALA A 95 -10.89 -5.40 -9.72
N VAL A 96 -11.45 -4.90 -8.61
CA VAL A 96 -10.74 -4.69 -7.35
C VAL A 96 -10.82 -5.96 -6.52
N PHE A 97 -9.70 -6.42 -5.98
CA PHE A 97 -9.66 -7.61 -5.15
C PHE A 97 -9.85 -7.25 -3.68
N GLN A 98 -10.89 -7.83 -3.07
CA GLN A 98 -11.07 -7.74 -1.62
C GLN A 98 -9.90 -8.42 -0.90
N SER A 99 -9.51 -7.88 0.25
CA SER A 99 -8.42 -8.39 1.07
C SER A 99 -8.65 -9.86 1.42
N ARG A 100 -7.61 -10.67 1.21
CA ARG A 100 -7.54 -12.08 1.61
C ARG A 100 -6.42 -12.34 2.62
N ARG A 101 -6.00 -11.32 3.39
CA ARG A 101 -4.89 -11.41 4.36
C ARG A 101 -5.01 -12.61 5.30
N TYR A 102 -6.23 -12.93 5.73
CA TYR A 102 -6.56 -14.11 6.54
C TYR A 102 -7.56 -15.06 5.84
N GLY A 103 -7.48 -15.16 4.50
CA GLY A 103 -8.42 -15.91 3.66
C GLY A 103 -9.73 -15.18 3.37
N LEU A 104 -10.77 -15.92 2.99
CA LEU A 104 -12.11 -15.34 2.76
C LEU A 104 -12.74 -14.94 4.09
N TRP A 105 -13.43 -13.81 4.15
CA TRP A 105 -14.05 -13.34 5.39
C TRP A 105 -15.33 -12.52 5.20
N THR A 106 -15.70 -12.22 3.95
CA THR A 106 -16.98 -11.60 3.61
C THR A 106 -17.92 -12.61 2.97
N SER A 107 -19.23 -12.39 3.09
CA SER A 107 -20.23 -13.24 2.43
C SER A 107 -20.10 -13.20 0.90
N GLU A 108 -19.78 -12.03 0.34
CA GLU A 108 -19.55 -11.86 -1.10
C GLU A 108 -18.39 -12.74 -1.61
N GLN A 109 -17.29 -12.79 -0.85
CA GLN A 109 -16.18 -13.71 -1.15
C GLN A 109 -16.62 -15.18 -1.08
N ALA A 110 -17.47 -15.54 -0.11
CA ALA A 110 -17.95 -16.91 0.06
C ALA A 110 -18.78 -17.39 -1.14
N GLU A 111 -19.59 -16.50 -1.72
CA GLU A 111 -20.43 -16.81 -2.89
C GLU A 111 -19.64 -17.28 -4.11
N LEU A 112 -18.36 -16.92 -4.20
CA LEU A 112 -17.45 -17.33 -5.28
C LEU A 112 -16.79 -18.70 -5.02
N GLY A 113 -16.93 -19.27 -3.82
CA GLY A 113 -16.34 -20.55 -3.44
C GLY A 113 -14.83 -20.59 -3.67
N TYR A 114 -14.10 -19.62 -3.10
CA TYR A 114 -12.66 -19.40 -3.30
C TYR A 114 -12.22 -18.98 -4.71
N GLY A 115 -13.14 -18.93 -5.68
CA GLY A 115 -12.88 -18.37 -7.00
C GLY A 115 -12.56 -16.88 -6.95
N LEU A 116 -12.05 -16.36 -8.07
CA LEU A 116 -11.99 -14.93 -8.33
C LEU A 116 -13.32 -14.45 -8.93
N PRO A 117 -13.66 -13.16 -8.80
CA PRO A 117 -14.75 -12.57 -9.55
C PRO A 117 -14.61 -12.85 -11.05
N ALA A 118 -15.73 -12.93 -11.77
CA ALA A 118 -15.67 -13.03 -13.23
C ALA A 118 -14.95 -11.80 -13.80
N PRO A 119 -14.06 -11.97 -14.80
CA PRO A 119 -13.35 -10.85 -15.37
C PRO A 119 -14.34 -9.85 -15.98
N THR A 120 -14.14 -8.57 -15.66
CA THR A 120 -14.81 -7.44 -16.28
C THR A 120 -14.39 -7.30 -17.74
N ARG A 121 -14.99 -6.32 -18.44
CA ARG A 121 -14.53 -5.96 -19.78
C ARG A 121 -13.08 -5.44 -19.74
N ALA A 122 -12.78 -4.56 -18.78
CA ALA A 122 -11.45 -3.99 -18.59
C ALA A 122 -10.40 -5.06 -18.29
N ASP A 123 -10.73 -6.09 -17.51
CA ASP A 123 -9.82 -7.23 -17.25
C ASP A 123 -9.45 -7.95 -18.55
N ARG A 124 -10.43 -8.23 -19.41
CA ARG A 124 -10.18 -8.88 -20.71
C ARG A 124 -9.37 -8.01 -21.66
N ASP A 125 -9.63 -6.70 -21.66
CA ASP A 125 -8.88 -5.75 -22.49
C ASP A 125 -7.43 -5.63 -21.98
N TYR A 126 -7.21 -5.66 -20.66
CA TYR A 126 -5.87 -5.68 -20.07
C TYR A 126 -5.11 -6.98 -20.35
N ASP A 127 -5.78 -8.15 -20.28
CA ASP A 127 -5.19 -9.43 -20.68
C ASP A 127 -4.75 -9.44 -22.15
N ALA A 128 -5.52 -8.79 -23.03
CA ALA A 128 -5.14 -8.63 -24.44
C ALA A 128 -3.93 -7.70 -24.59
N TYR A 129 -3.93 -6.56 -23.87
CA TYR A 129 -2.80 -5.64 -23.80
C TYR A 129 -1.50 -6.34 -23.36
N LEU A 130 -1.53 -7.15 -22.30
CA LEU A 130 -0.36 -7.88 -21.81
C LEU A 130 0.23 -8.82 -22.87
N LYS A 131 -0.62 -9.49 -23.66
CA LYS A 131 -0.18 -10.34 -24.78
C LYS A 131 0.46 -9.53 -25.91
N ASP A 132 0.00 -8.32 -26.15
CA ASP A 132 0.61 -7.43 -27.14
C ASP A 132 1.97 -6.91 -26.66
N ILE A 133 2.08 -6.54 -25.38
CA ILE A 133 3.34 -6.16 -24.75
C ILE A 133 4.35 -7.30 -24.77
N GLU A 134 3.93 -8.55 -24.50
CA GLU A 134 4.82 -9.72 -24.53
C GLU A 134 5.52 -9.89 -25.88
N LYS A 135 4.85 -9.55 -26.99
CA LYS A 135 5.44 -9.63 -28.34
C LYS A 135 6.59 -8.64 -28.55
N ILE A 136 6.54 -7.49 -27.88
CA ILE A 136 7.47 -6.37 -28.11
C ILE A 136 8.47 -6.16 -26.97
N ASN A 137 8.26 -6.74 -25.78
CA ASN A 137 9.06 -6.43 -24.60
C ASN A 137 10.54 -6.86 -24.70
N LYS A 138 10.86 -7.73 -25.66
CA LYS A 138 12.24 -8.18 -25.94
C LYS A 138 13.00 -7.23 -26.87
N THR A 139 12.31 -6.30 -27.53
CA THR A 139 12.93 -5.31 -28.42
C THR A 139 13.76 -4.30 -27.63
N ASP A 140 14.82 -3.77 -28.25
CA ASP A 140 15.67 -2.79 -27.60
C ASP A 140 14.95 -1.46 -27.39
N THR A 141 14.07 -1.07 -28.32
CA THR A 141 13.21 0.11 -28.18
C THR A 141 12.35 0.03 -26.92
N TYR A 142 11.64 -1.08 -26.70
CA TYR A 142 10.82 -1.25 -25.50
C TYR A 142 11.67 -1.17 -24.22
N LYS A 143 12.82 -1.85 -24.19
CA LYS A 143 13.74 -1.81 -23.04
C LYS A 143 14.23 -0.40 -22.73
N GLN A 144 14.52 0.40 -23.76
CA GLN A 144 14.91 1.80 -23.61
C GLN A 144 13.76 2.63 -23.02
N CYS A 145 12.51 2.42 -23.49
CA CYS A 145 11.35 3.12 -22.97
C CYS A 145 11.10 2.85 -21.48
N VAL A 146 11.17 1.59 -21.03
CA VAL A 146 10.96 1.24 -19.61
C VAL A 146 12.16 1.55 -18.71
N ALA A 147 13.33 1.80 -19.28
CA ALA A 147 14.51 2.26 -18.54
C ALA A 147 14.59 3.79 -18.44
N ALA A 148 13.73 4.53 -19.14
CA ALA A 148 13.77 5.98 -19.17
C ALA A 148 13.39 6.62 -17.82
N PRO A 149 13.91 7.81 -17.48
CA PRO A 149 13.51 8.56 -16.28
C PRO A 149 12.01 8.79 -16.18
N ASP A 150 11.35 9.07 -17.32
CA ASP A 150 9.91 9.30 -17.36
C ASP A 150 9.07 8.07 -17.00
N TYR A 151 9.59 6.86 -17.24
CA TYR A 151 8.93 5.63 -16.81
C TYR A 151 9.25 5.36 -15.34
N THR A 152 10.54 5.39 -15.01
CA THR A 152 11.04 4.99 -13.69
C THR A 152 10.60 5.93 -12.57
N LYS A 153 10.21 7.18 -12.86
CA LYS A 153 9.61 8.08 -11.85
C LYS A 153 8.30 7.55 -11.25
N PHE A 154 7.59 6.68 -11.98
CA PHE A 154 6.37 6.01 -11.50
C PHE A 154 6.64 4.64 -10.89
N THR A 155 7.90 4.23 -10.79
CA THR A 155 8.31 2.99 -10.12
C THR A 155 8.71 3.31 -8.69
N LEU A 156 7.82 3.04 -7.74
CA LEU A 156 8.13 3.18 -6.33
C LEU A 156 9.01 2.02 -5.87
N GLN A 157 10.19 2.34 -5.35
CA GLN A 157 11.10 1.34 -4.81
C GLN A 157 10.69 0.92 -3.41
N PHE A 158 10.81 -0.38 -3.13
CA PHE A 158 10.65 -0.90 -1.78
C PHE A 158 11.77 -0.40 -0.87
N THR A 159 11.39 0.08 0.31
CA THR A 159 12.26 0.59 1.37
C THR A 159 12.62 -0.52 2.35
N GLU A 160 13.68 -0.31 3.16
CA GLU A 160 14.04 -1.21 4.27
C GLU A 160 12.85 -1.45 5.22
N SER A 161 12.05 -0.42 5.51
CA SER A 161 10.84 -0.55 6.33
C SER A 161 9.81 -1.52 5.77
N GLN A 162 9.67 -1.63 4.45
CA GLN A 162 8.76 -2.60 3.83
C GLN A 162 9.28 -4.04 3.91
N VAL A 163 10.61 -4.22 3.88
CA VAL A 163 11.23 -5.54 4.13
C VAL A 163 11.01 -5.97 5.58
N VAL A 164 11.16 -5.05 6.54
CA VAL A 164 10.92 -5.32 7.97
C VAL A 164 9.43 -5.58 8.27
N ALA A 165 8.51 -4.94 7.53
CA ALA A 165 7.09 -5.24 7.62
C ALA A 165 6.78 -6.72 7.31
N ALA A 166 7.43 -7.29 6.29
CA ALA A 166 7.28 -8.70 5.95
C ALA A 166 7.79 -9.64 7.07
N ASP A 167 8.89 -9.28 7.73
CA ASP A 167 9.42 -10.02 8.91
C ASP A 167 8.46 -9.96 10.11
N THR A 168 7.74 -8.85 10.24
CA THR A 168 6.73 -8.64 11.29
C THR A 168 5.56 -9.61 11.16
N TYR A 169 5.10 -9.88 9.92
CA TYR A 169 4.03 -10.86 9.67
C TYR A 169 4.41 -12.26 10.17
N HIS A 170 5.62 -12.72 9.86
CA HIS A 170 6.10 -14.04 10.30
C HIS A 170 6.14 -14.13 11.83
N THR A 171 6.70 -13.12 12.48
CA THR A 171 6.78 -13.05 13.95
C THR A 171 5.39 -13.08 14.60
N PHE A 172 4.42 -12.35 14.03
CA PHE A 172 3.04 -12.35 14.48
C PHE A 172 2.38 -13.73 14.33
N MET A 173 2.51 -14.36 13.17
CA MET A 173 1.93 -15.68 12.89
C MET A 173 2.50 -16.77 13.82
N ASP A 174 3.76 -16.64 14.23
CA ASP A 174 4.44 -17.54 15.17
C ASP A 174 4.13 -17.25 16.65
N SER A 175 3.31 -16.24 16.96
CA SER A 175 2.92 -15.94 18.34
C SER A 175 1.94 -16.97 18.92
N SER A 176 2.00 -17.17 20.24
CA SER A 176 1.02 -18.02 20.95
C SER A 176 -0.41 -17.52 20.79
N GLN A 177 -0.60 -16.20 20.76
CA GLN A 177 -1.90 -15.56 20.61
C GLN A 177 -2.49 -15.83 19.22
N ALA A 178 -1.71 -15.67 18.15
CA ALA A 178 -2.16 -15.98 16.79
C ALA A 178 -2.53 -17.47 16.66
N ARG A 179 -1.66 -18.37 17.14
CA ARG A 179 -1.94 -19.83 17.14
C ARG A 179 -3.24 -20.18 17.88
N GLN A 180 -3.51 -19.52 19.01
CA GLN A 180 -4.77 -19.71 19.73
C GLN A 180 -5.98 -19.31 18.87
N VAL A 181 -5.99 -18.10 18.29
CA VAL A 181 -7.08 -17.62 17.41
C VAL A 181 -7.30 -18.59 16.25
N ILE A 182 -6.22 -19.04 15.61
CA ILE A 182 -6.26 -20.02 14.51
C ILE A 182 -6.88 -21.33 14.99
N SER A 183 -6.44 -21.88 16.13
CA SER A 183 -6.96 -23.14 16.67
C SER A 183 -8.47 -23.10 16.96
N GLU A 184 -8.99 -21.96 17.43
CA GLU A 184 -10.42 -21.78 17.71
C GLU A 184 -11.24 -21.77 16.42
N TRP A 185 -10.74 -21.11 15.37
CA TRP A 185 -11.34 -21.15 14.03
C TRP A 185 -11.30 -22.55 13.43
N GLU A 186 -10.16 -23.25 13.50
CA GLU A 186 -10.06 -24.62 13.03
C GLU A 186 -11.01 -25.58 13.76
N ALA A 187 -11.18 -25.41 15.07
CA ALA A 187 -12.16 -26.17 15.84
C ALA A 187 -13.60 -25.91 15.34
N CYS A 188 -13.91 -24.65 15.03
CA CYS A 188 -15.19 -24.29 14.41
C CYS A 188 -15.36 -24.95 13.03
N LEU A 189 -14.33 -24.94 12.18
CA LEU A 189 -14.37 -25.60 10.86
C LEU A 189 -14.70 -27.08 11.01
N ARG A 190 -13.98 -27.79 11.89
CA ARG A 190 -14.21 -29.23 12.14
C ARG A 190 -15.63 -29.50 12.64
N ALA A 191 -16.15 -28.65 13.53
CA ALA A 191 -17.54 -28.74 13.99
C ALA A 191 -18.55 -28.47 12.85
N GLY A 192 -18.18 -27.69 11.85
CA GLY A 192 -18.94 -27.46 10.61
C GLY A 192 -18.72 -28.51 9.52
N GLY A 193 -17.99 -29.60 9.81
CA GLY A 193 -17.70 -30.66 8.85
C GLY A 193 -16.71 -30.28 7.75
N VAL A 194 -15.89 -29.25 7.98
CA VAL A 194 -14.80 -28.82 7.09
C VAL A 194 -13.47 -29.08 7.77
N ASP A 195 -12.59 -29.82 7.11
CA ASP A 195 -11.25 -30.05 7.63
C ASP A 195 -10.35 -28.83 7.37
N PRO A 196 -9.59 -28.37 8.38
CA PRO A 196 -8.54 -27.37 8.19
C PRO A 196 -7.45 -27.85 7.22
N ASN A 197 -6.72 -26.92 6.62
CA ASN A 197 -5.61 -27.28 5.74
C ASN A 197 -4.43 -27.83 6.55
N PRO A 198 -3.93 -29.05 6.26
CA PRO A 198 -2.73 -29.56 6.93
C PRO A 198 -1.45 -28.80 6.54
N ASP A 199 -1.42 -28.15 5.37
CA ASP A 199 -0.29 -27.34 4.91
C ASP A 199 -0.36 -25.92 5.50
N GLN A 200 0.59 -25.62 6.38
CA GLN A 200 0.68 -24.32 7.06
C GLN A 200 0.96 -23.16 6.10
N ASN A 201 1.55 -23.42 4.93
CA ASN A 201 1.75 -22.39 3.90
C ASN A 201 0.43 -22.01 3.20
N ASN A 202 -0.60 -22.85 3.32
CA ASN A 202 -1.93 -22.67 2.74
C ASN A 202 -3.03 -22.68 3.82
N LEU A 203 -2.68 -22.31 5.05
CA LEU A 203 -3.54 -22.35 6.25
C LEU A 203 -4.95 -21.80 5.98
N TRP A 204 -5.03 -20.65 5.30
CA TRP A 204 -6.28 -19.92 5.05
C TRP A 204 -7.20 -20.54 3.99
N SER A 205 -6.85 -21.69 3.44
CA SER A 205 -7.62 -22.42 2.43
C SER A 205 -7.95 -23.83 2.92
N PRO A 206 -9.03 -24.02 3.71
CA PRO A 206 -9.46 -25.33 4.22
C PRO A 206 -9.62 -26.39 3.13
N VAL A 207 -9.66 -27.67 3.52
CA VAL A 207 -9.81 -28.78 2.57
C VAL A 207 -11.10 -28.63 1.77
N GLY A 208 -10.99 -28.80 0.45
CA GLY A 208 -12.11 -28.60 -0.47
C GLY A 208 -12.31 -27.15 -0.93
N SER A 209 -11.38 -26.25 -0.62
CA SER A 209 -11.35 -24.87 -1.16
C SER A 209 -10.95 -24.82 -2.64
N THR A 210 -10.13 -25.77 -3.09
CA THR A 210 -9.63 -25.84 -4.48
C THR A 210 -10.02 -27.15 -5.14
N GLY A 211 -10.15 -27.13 -6.47
CA GLY A 211 -10.61 -28.29 -7.24
C GLY A 211 -12.06 -28.69 -6.93
N GLY A 212 -12.53 -29.74 -7.59
CA GLY A 212 -13.86 -30.30 -7.38
C GLY A 212 -15.04 -29.40 -7.78
N PRO A 213 -16.28 -29.83 -7.49
CA PRO A 213 -17.49 -29.10 -7.86
C PRO A 213 -17.61 -27.74 -7.16
N LEU A 214 -18.12 -26.73 -7.88
CA LEU A 214 -18.37 -25.40 -7.33
C LEU A 214 -19.24 -25.44 -6.06
N ALA A 215 -20.25 -26.32 -6.03
CA ALA A 215 -21.11 -26.50 -4.85
C ALA A 215 -20.32 -26.90 -3.59
N THR A 216 -19.29 -27.75 -3.72
CA THR A 216 -18.42 -28.11 -2.60
C THR A 216 -17.60 -26.91 -2.13
N ARG A 217 -16.98 -26.18 -3.07
CA ARG A 217 -16.16 -25.01 -2.72
C ARG A 217 -16.99 -23.90 -2.07
N LYS A 218 -18.21 -23.64 -2.55
CA LYS A 218 -19.14 -22.68 -1.94
C LYS A 218 -19.50 -23.07 -0.51
N ARG A 219 -19.87 -24.33 -0.28
CA ARG A 219 -20.16 -24.84 1.07
C ARG A 219 -18.96 -24.65 2.02
N VAL A 220 -17.75 -24.97 1.56
CA VAL A 220 -16.53 -24.77 2.36
C VAL A 220 -16.30 -23.28 2.66
N ALA A 221 -16.48 -22.41 1.67
CA ALA A 221 -16.32 -20.97 1.82
C ALA A 221 -17.35 -20.35 2.78
N GLU A 222 -18.62 -20.76 2.69
CA GLU A 222 -19.69 -20.33 3.59
C GLU A 222 -19.40 -20.77 5.03
N THR A 223 -18.99 -22.02 5.25
CA THR A 223 -18.59 -22.51 6.58
C THR A 223 -17.38 -21.76 7.12
N ASP A 224 -16.36 -21.52 6.29
CA ASP A 224 -15.16 -20.76 6.68
C ASP A 224 -15.51 -19.35 7.14
N VAL A 225 -16.21 -18.58 6.30
CA VAL A 225 -16.61 -17.21 6.61
C VAL A 225 -17.50 -17.16 7.85
N ALA A 226 -18.44 -18.10 7.99
CA ALA A 226 -19.27 -18.20 9.19
C ALA A 226 -18.43 -18.47 10.44
N CYS A 227 -17.43 -19.36 10.36
CA CYS A 227 -16.53 -19.65 11.47
C CYS A 227 -15.65 -18.45 11.83
N LYS A 228 -15.12 -17.72 10.86
CA LYS A 228 -14.36 -16.48 11.10
C LYS A 228 -15.21 -15.41 11.78
N GLY A 229 -16.49 -15.31 11.42
CA GLY A 229 -17.44 -14.45 12.11
C GLY A 229 -17.66 -14.88 13.57
N ARG A 230 -17.90 -16.17 13.82
CA ARG A 230 -18.14 -16.71 15.19
C ARG A 230 -16.95 -16.58 16.12
N THR A 231 -15.73 -16.76 15.62
CA THR A 231 -14.50 -16.66 16.41
C THR A 231 -13.90 -15.26 16.42
N ASN A 232 -14.52 -14.32 15.70
CA ASN A 232 -14.02 -12.97 15.46
C ASN A 232 -12.57 -12.97 14.94
N LEU A 233 -12.25 -13.92 14.06
CA LEU A 233 -10.88 -14.21 13.64
C LEU A 233 -10.21 -12.98 13.04
N VAL A 234 -10.85 -12.33 12.07
CA VAL A 234 -10.25 -11.21 11.33
C VAL A 234 -9.91 -10.06 12.27
N SER A 235 -10.81 -9.67 13.17
CA SER A 235 -10.56 -8.59 14.11
C SER A 235 -9.43 -8.91 15.10
N ARG A 236 -9.41 -10.14 15.62
CA ARG A 236 -8.38 -10.57 16.59
C ARG A 236 -7.00 -10.68 15.92
N MET A 237 -6.93 -11.27 14.73
CA MET A 237 -5.70 -11.37 13.96
C MET A 237 -5.18 -9.99 13.56
N SER A 238 -6.04 -9.10 13.05
CA SER A 238 -5.67 -7.73 12.67
C SER A 238 -5.12 -6.95 13.87
N ALA A 239 -5.75 -7.05 15.04
CA ALA A 239 -5.30 -6.36 16.25
C ALA A 239 -3.94 -6.87 16.75
N LEU A 240 -3.72 -8.18 16.70
CA LEU A 240 -2.44 -8.79 17.04
C LEU A 240 -1.34 -8.38 16.08
N GLU A 241 -1.62 -8.37 14.77
CA GLU A 241 -0.66 -7.96 13.76
C GLU A 241 -0.35 -6.47 13.85
N ALA A 242 -1.37 -5.61 13.98
CA ALA A 242 -1.17 -4.18 14.20
C ALA A 242 -0.35 -3.87 15.46
N THR A 243 -0.49 -4.69 16.51
CA THR A 243 0.35 -4.60 17.71
C THR A 243 1.80 -4.99 17.40
N ALA A 244 2.01 -6.05 16.62
CA ALA A 244 3.34 -6.49 16.19
C ALA A 244 4.03 -5.45 15.28
N GLU A 245 3.27 -4.66 14.53
CA GLU A 245 3.80 -3.59 13.67
C GLU A 245 4.26 -2.34 14.43
N GLN A 246 3.75 -2.07 15.64
CA GLN A 246 4.05 -0.83 16.37
C GLN A 246 5.55 -0.55 16.57
N PRO A 247 6.41 -1.52 16.95
CA PRO A 247 7.83 -1.28 17.09
C PRO A 247 8.49 -0.88 15.76
N THR A 248 8.06 -1.47 14.65
CA THR A 248 8.55 -1.13 13.30
C THR A 248 8.12 0.29 12.94
N VAL A 249 6.85 0.64 13.16
CA VAL A 249 6.33 2.00 12.93
C VAL A 249 7.11 3.02 13.75
N ALA A 250 7.30 2.77 15.04
CA ALA A 250 8.03 3.69 15.92
C ALA A 250 9.50 3.84 15.52
N ARG A 251 10.18 2.74 15.16
CA ARG A 251 11.59 2.73 14.79
C ARG A 251 11.85 3.46 13.47
N TYR A 252 10.96 3.30 12.49
CA TYR A 252 11.17 3.79 11.13
C TYR A 252 10.26 4.97 10.78
N TRP A 253 9.66 5.63 11.76
CA TRP A 253 8.63 6.66 11.55
C TRP A 253 9.04 7.74 10.55
N VAL A 254 10.25 8.30 10.65
CA VAL A 254 10.74 9.33 9.73
C VAL A 254 10.84 8.79 8.29
N ASN A 255 11.36 7.57 8.12
CA ASN A 255 11.45 6.92 6.80
C ASN A 255 10.07 6.62 6.22
N LEU A 256 9.12 6.20 7.06
CA LEU A 256 7.75 5.93 6.67
C LEU A 256 7.02 7.21 6.23
N GLN A 257 7.19 8.32 6.95
CA GLN A 257 6.66 9.63 6.56
C GLN A 257 7.23 10.08 5.20
N GLN A 258 8.54 9.98 5.01
CA GLN A 258 9.18 10.29 3.72
C GLN A 258 8.71 9.37 2.58
N GLN A 259 8.37 8.11 2.90
CA GLN A 259 7.79 7.20 1.92
C GLN A 259 6.37 7.61 1.54
N ARG A 260 5.54 8.00 2.52
CA ARG A 260 4.20 8.53 2.26
C ARG A 260 4.25 9.76 1.38
N GLU A 261 5.11 10.72 1.69
CA GLU A 261 5.31 11.93 0.89
C GLU A 261 5.72 11.61 -0.55
N ARG A 262 6.59 10.60 -0.74
CA ARG A 262 6.95 10.11 -2.07
C ARG A 262 5.75 9.52 -2.81
N ILE A 263 4.98 8.66 -2.16
CA ILE A 263 3.75 8.10 -2.74
C ILE A 263 2.82 9.24 -3.17
N ASP A 264 2.56 10.20 -2.29
CA ASP A 264 1.67 11.33 -2.58
C ASP A 264 2.14 12.18 -3.77
N SER A 265 3.44 12.50 -3.82
CA SER A 265 4.02 13.24 -4.94
C SER A 265 3.94 12.46 -6.25
N THR A 266 4.31 11.17 -6.24
CA THR A 266 4.25 10.33 -7.45
C THR A 266 2.81 10.14 -7.93
N MET A 267 1.84 10.03 -7.03
CA MET A 267 0.43 9.95 -7.36
C MET A 267 -0.10 11.24 -7.99
N ALA A 268 0.34 12.41 -7.50
CA ALA A 268 0.00 13.70 -8.10
C ALA A 268 0.57 13.81 -9.54
N ASP A 269 1.82 13.44 -9.75
CA ASP A 269 2.46 13.43 -11.07
C ASP A 269 1.76 12.45 -12.03
N ALA A 270 1.41 11.26 -11.54
CA ALA A 270 0.69 10.25 -12.32
C ALA A 270 -0.69 10.78 -12.73
N GLY A 271 -1.43 11.37 -11.79
CA GLY A 271 -2.74 11.98 -12.05
C GLY A 271 -2.65 13.10 -13.09
N ALA A 272 -1.64 13.96 -13.02
CA ALA A 272 -1.43 15.02 -13.99
C ALA A 272 -1.12 14.47 -15.39
N LEU A 273 -0.26 13.45 -15.50
CA LEU A 273 0.03 12.80 -16.78
C LEU A 273 -1.21 12.13 -17.38
N ILE A 274 -1.98 11.42 -16.56
CA ILE A 274 -3.20 10.73 -16.99
C ILE A 274 -4.22 11.73 -17.53
N ALA A 275 -4.44 12.83 -16.82
CA ALA A 275 -5.36 13.89 -17.23
C ALA A 275 -4.94 14.56 -18.55
N GLN A 276 -3.64 14.78 -18.78
CA GLN A 276 -3.11 15.31 -20.05
C GLN A 276 -3.45 14.41 -21.25
N HIS A 277 -3.66 13.11 -20.99
CA HIS A 277 -4.01 12.12 -22.00
C HIS A 277 -5.51 11.84 -22.12
N GLY A 278 -6.35 12.57 -21.38
CA GLY A 278 -7.80 12.44 -21.45
C GLY A 278 -8.37 11.19 -20.77
N TYR A 279 -7.64 10.66 -19.77
CA TYR A 279 -8.08 9.55 -18.90
C TYR A 279 -8.42 10.05 -17.49
#